data_AF-A0A846DCA5-F1
#
_entry.id   AF-A0A846DCA5-F1
#
_cell.length_a   1.000
_cell.length_b   1.000
_cell.length_c   1.000
_cell.angle_alpha   90.00
_cell.angle_beta   90.00
_cell.angle_gamma   90.00
#
_symmetry.space_group_name_H-M   'P 1'
#
loop_
_entity.id
_entity.type
_entity.pdbx_description
1 polymer ?
#
loop_
_entity_poly.entity_id
_entity_poly.type
_entity_poly.pdbx_seq_one_letter_code
_entity_poly.pdbx_strand_id
1 'polypeptide(L)'
;SPVEQISPLLPQTLILHSQSDTITPFEGAARFYEEMRTQNVPTQLYTQNLNHHGFYILNPVNGSTTAEFLPIIDQFIKNVFNKKKLSWRAID
;
A
#
# COMPACT_ATOMS: atom_id res chain seq x y z
N SER A 1 0.81 0.07 -18.64
CA SER A 1 0.37 0.42 -17.27
C SER A 1 0.83 -0.66 -16.29
N PRO A 2 1.21 -0.36 -15.03
CA PRO A 2 1.54 -1.38 -14.03
C PRO A 2 0.46 -2.46 -13.86
N VAL A 3 -0.81 -2.09 -14.04
CA VAL A 3 -1.96 -3.02 -14.00
C VAL A 3 -1.85 -4.14 -15.05
N GLU A 4 -1.32 -3.85 -16.24
CA GLU A 4 -1.22 -4.81 -17.35
C GLU A 4 -0.08 -5.83 -17.15
N GLN A 5 0.74 -5.64 -16.12
CA GLN A 5 1.89 -6.49 -15.81
C GLN A 5 1.63 -7.37 -14.56
N ILE A 6 0.42 -7.31 -14.00
CA ILE A 6 0.05 -8.11 -12.83
C ILE A 6 0.00 -9.59 -13.22
N SER A 7 0.64 -10.43 -12.41
CA SER A 7 0.58 -11.89 -12.55
C SER A 7 0.53 -12.58 -11.18
N PRO A 8 0.00 -13.82 -11.11
CA PRO A 8 -0.06 -14.58 -9.86
C PRO A 8 1.31 -14.92 -9.23
N LEU A 9 2.41 -14.71 -9.96
CA LEU A 9 3.78 -14.96 -9.50
C LEU A 9 4.38 -13.78 -8.74
N LEU A 10 3.69 -12.64 -8.69
CA LEU A 10 4.17 -11.48 -7.96
C LEU A 10 4.28 -11.78 -6.46
N PRO A 11 5.28 -11.20 -5.77
CA PRO A 11 5.41 -11.35 -4.34
C PRO A 11 4.26 -10.65 -3.60
N GLN A 12 4.16 -10.96 -2.31
CA GLN A 12 3.27 -10.22 -1.43
C GLN A 12 3.58 -8.72 -1.52
N THR A 13 2.55 -7.89 -1.60
CA THR A 13 2.70 -6.46 -1.89
C THR A 13 1.99 -5.60 -0.83
N LEU A 14 2.65 -4.52 -0.41
CA LEU A 14 2.06 -3.48 0.43
C LEU A 14 1.96 -2.20 -0.40
N ILE A 15 0.76 -1.64 -0.50
CA ILE A 15 0.49 -0.36 -1.16
C ILE A 15 0.17 0.65 -0.06
N LEU A 16 0.95 1.74 -0.02
CA LEU A 16 0.70 2.89 0.82
C LEU A 16 0.31 4.05 -0.10
N HIS A 17 -0.86 4.62 0.09
CA HIS A 17 -1.34 5.68 -0.79
C HIS A 17 -2.19 6.71 -0.05
N SER A 18 -2.19 7.96 -0.50
CA SER A 18 -3.13 8.93 0.03
C SER A 18 -4.39 9.04 -0.82
N GLN A 19 -5.55 9.17 -0.17
CA GLN A 19 -6.82 9.39 -0.86
C GLN A 19 -6.90 10.77 -1.54
N SER A 20 -6.11 11.74 -1.05
CA SER A 20 -6.09 13.12 -1.56
C SER A 20 -4.81 13.45 -2.33
N ASP A 21 -4.12 12.42 -2.86
CA ASP A 21 -2.97 12.62 -3.76
C ASP A 21 -3.42 13.23 -5.09
N THR A 22 -2.91 14.40 -5.42
CA THR A 22 -3.24 15.15 -6.65
C THR A 22 -2.25 14.91 -7.79
N ILE A 23 -1.12 14.23 -7.53
CA ILE A 23 -0.11 13.91 -8.55
C ILE A 23 -0.39 12.52 -9.13
N THR A 24 -0.62 11.55 -8.27
CA THR A 24 -0.99 10.18 -8.65
C THR A 24 -2.35 9.88 -8.04
N PRO A 25 -3.47 10.01 -8.80
CA PRO A 25 -4.81 9.85 -8.24
C PRO A 25 -5.02 8.48 -7.58
N PHE A 26 -5.73 8.48 -6.44
CA PHE A 26 -5.98 7.28 -5.64
C PHE A 26 -6.66 6.15 -6.44
N GLU A 27 -7.50 6.48 -7.42
CA GLU A 27 -8.18 5.53 -8.29
C GLU A 27 -7.19 4.59 -9.00
N GLY A 28 -5.99 5.07 -9.31
CA GLY A 28 -4.93 4.24 -9.89
C GLY A 28 -4.45 3.16 -8.93
N ALA A 29 -4.22 3.51 -7.66
CA ALA A 29 -3.80 2.57 -6.62
C ALA A 29 -4.92 1.61 -6.24
N ALA A 30 -6.17 2.09 -6.14
CA ALA A 30 -7.35 1.26 -5.89
C ALA A 30 -7.55 0.23 -7.01
N ARG A 31 -7.44 0.65 -8.28
CA ARG A 31 -7.52 -0.27 -9.43
C ARG A 31 -6.39 -1.30 -9.39
N PHE A 32 -5.16 -0.89 -9.11
CA PHE A 32 -4.03 -1.82 -9.02
C PHE A 32 -4.24 -2.86 -7.90
N TYR A 33 -4.73 -2.43 -6.74
CA TYR A 33 -5.08 -3.34 -5.64
C TYR A 33 -6.15 -4.36 -6.03
N GLU A 34 -7.24 -3.94 -6.68
CA GLU A 34 -8.30 -4.84 -7.11
C GLU A 34 -7.79 -5.88 -8.13
N GLU A 35 -6.92 -5.48 -9.05
CA GLU A 35 -6.36 -6.39 -10.05
C GLU A 35 -5.34 -7.38 -9.44
N MET A 36 -4.56 -6.95 -8.43
CA MET A 36 -3.75 -7.88 -7.64
C MET A 36 -4.65 -8.89 -6.91
N ARG A 37 -5.82 -8.43 -6.42
CA ARG A 37 -6.82 -9.27 -5.75
C ARG A 37 -7.45 -10.31 -6.67
N THR A 38 -7.88 -9.93 -7.87
CA THR A 38 -8.45 -10.86 -8.85
C THR A 38 -7.45 -11.92 -9.28
N GLN A 39 -6.15 -11.58 -9.31
CA GLN A 39 -5.05 -12.49 -9.69
C GLN A 39 -4.50 -13.31 -8.50
N ASN A 40 -5.15 -13.26 -7.33
CA ASN A 40 -4.74 -13.96 -6.12
C ASN A 40 -3.34 -13.60 -5.58
N VAL A 41 -2.84 -12.39 -5.86
CA VAL A 41 -1.55 -11.90 -5.35
C VAL A 41 -1.70 -11.25 -3.98
N PRO A 42 -1.23 -11.84 -2.86
CA PRO A 42 -1.52 -11.32 -1.52
C PRO A 42 -1.09 -9.86 -1.37
N THR A 43 -2.06 -8.96 -1.28
CA THR A 43 -1.80 -7.53 -1.28
C THR A 43 -2.57 -6.84 -0.15
N GLN A 44 -1.94 -5.84 0.46
CA GLN A 44 -2.56 -4.94 1.41
C GLN A 44 -2.54 -3.52 0.84
N LEU A 45 -3.64 -2.80 1.00
CA LEU A 45 -3.74 -1.39 0.66
C LEU A 45 -4.05 -0.63 1.96
N TYR A 46 -3.16 0.30 2.31
CA TYR A 46 -3.34 1.23 3.41
C TYR A 46 -3.47 2.63 2.84
N THR A 47 -4.51 3.32 3.30
CA THR A 47 -4.81 4.66 2.84
C THR A 47 -4.94 5.64 4.00
N GLN A 48 -4.61 6.90 3.73
CA GLN A 48 -4.90 8.01 4.63
C GLN A 48 -5.36 9.21 3.82
N ASN A 49 -6.16 10.07 4.45
CA ASN A 49 -6.55 11.34 3.86
C ASN A 49 -5.50 12.42 4.15
N LEU A 50 -4.42 12.41 3.37
CA LEU A 50 -3.31 13.37 3.42
C LEU A 50 -3.24 14.12 2.08
N ASN A 51 -3.07 15.43 2.13
CA ASN A 51 -3.21 16.27 0.94
C ASN A 51 -1.95 16.35 0.04
N HIS A 52 -1.06 15.35 0.07
CA HIS A 52 0.17 15.42 -0.74
C HIS A 52 0.77 14.05 -1.10
N HIS A 53 1.36 14.00 -2.29
CA HIS A 53 2.22 12.91 -2.75
C HIS A 53 3.50 12.82 -1.91
N GLY A 54 4.01 11.60 -1.71
CA GLY A 54 5.26 11.41 -0.97
C GLY A 54 5.17 11.64 0.54
N PHE A 55 3.94 11.61 1.10
CA PHE A 55 3.66 11.86 2.53
C PHE A 55 4.44 10.98 3.52
N TYR A 56 4.94 9.82 3.06
CA TYR A 56 5.72 8.88 3.86
C TYR A 56 7.23 9.19 3.87
N ILE A 57 7.73 10.02 2.94
CA ILE A 57 9.14 10.42 2.81
C ILE A 57 9.35 11.85 3.34
N LEU A 58 8.41 12.74 3.02
CA LEU A 58 8.58 14.17 3.17
C LEU A 58 7.71 14.72 4.31
N ASN A 59 8.02 14.39 5.56
CA ASN A 59 7.53 15.22 6.66
C ASN A 59 8.36 15.16 7.97
N PRO A 60 9.29 16.11 8.19
CA PRO A 60 9.76 16.44 9.53
C PRO A 60 8.89 17.52 10.22
N VAL A 61 7.86 18.05 9.55
CA VAL A 61 7.07 19.19 10.06
C VAL A 61 5.75 18.66 10.63
N ASN A 62 5.74 18.39 11.94
CA ASN A 62 4.62 17.92 12.78
C ASN A 62 4.53 16.42 13.10
N GLY A 63 5.54 15.62 12.76
CA GLY A 63 5.86 14.39 13.49
C GLY A 63 4.95 13.16 13.33
N SER A 64 3.94 13.16 12.47
CA SER A 64 2.92 12.09 12.47
C SER A 64 2.92 11.13 11.27
N THR A 65 3.36 11.49 10.06
CA THR A 65 3.06 10.63 8.90
C THR A 65 3.97 9.39 8.78
N THR A 66 5.31 9.53 8.74
CA THR A 66 6.20 8.36 8.60
C THR A 66 6.09 7.40 9.79
N ALA A 67 5.95 7.93 11.01
CA ALA A 67 5.87 7.14 12.23
C ALA A 67 4.65 6.20 12.27
N GLU A 68 3.52 6.60 11.69
CA GLU A 68 2.30 5.78 11.64
C GLU A 68 2.43 4.58 10.69
N PHE A 69 3.18 4.72 9.59
CA PHE A 69 3.39 3.62 8.64
C PHE A 69 4.49 2.67 9.06
N LEU A 70 5.44 3.07 9.90
CA LEU A 70 6.55 2.20 10.33
C LEU A 70 6.06 0.90 10.97
N PRO A 71 5.10 0.87 11.92
CA PRO A 71 4.54 -0.37 12.45
C PRO A 71 3.86 -1.23 11.38
N ILE A 72 3.19 -0.61 10.41
CA ILE A 72 2.51 -1.32 9.31
C ILE A 72 3.56 -1.99 8.40
N ILE A 73 4.59 -1.25 8.02
CA ILE A 73 5.71 -1.74 7.21
C ILE A 73 6.45 -2.86 7.94
N ASP A 74 6.79 -2.66 9.22
CA ASP A 74 7.44 -3.68 10.06
C ASP A 74 6.60 -4.95 10.15
N GLN A 75 5.29 -4.83 10.42
CA GLN A 75 4.39 -5.98 10.49
C GLN A 75 4.25 -6.69 9.15
N PHE A 76 4.18 -5.96 8.04
CA PHE A 76 4.16 -6.54 6.69
C PHE A 76 5.44 -7.33 6.42
N ILE A 77 6.61 -6.72 6.66
CA ILE A 77 7.92 -7.36 6.50
C ILE A 77 8.02 -8.64 7.35
N LYS A 78 7.62 -8.57 8.63
CA LYS A 78 7.57 -9.74 9.52
C LYS A 78 6.66 -10.82 8.98
N ASN A 79 5.51 -10.49 8.40
CA ASN A 79 4.61 -11.48 7.81
C ASN A 79 5.22 -12.16 6.58
N VAL A 80 5.87 -11.39 5.71
CA VAL A 80 6.59 -11.91 4.55
C VAL A 80 7.70 -12.88 4.97
N PHE A 81 8.58 -12.48 5.89
CA PHE A 81 9.69 -13.33 6.34
C PHE A 81 9.25 -14.56 7.12
N ASN A 82 8.18 -14.46 7.92
CA ASN A 82 7.62 -15.61 8.64
C ASN A 82 6.73 -16.51 7.77
N LYS A 83 6.70 -16.29 6.44
CA LYS A 83 5.84 -17.01 5.48
C LYS A 83 4.37 -17.06 5.89
N LYS A 84 3.91 -16.04 6.64
CA LYS A 84 2.49 -15.91 6.96
C LYS A 84 1.78 -15.48 5.70
N LYS A 85 0.74 -16.23 5.33
CA LYS A 85 -0.13 -15.87 4.22
C LYS A 85 -0.89 -14.62 4.64
N LEU A 86 -0.65 -13.49 3.98
CA LEU A 86 -1.47 -12.31 4.18
C LEU A 86 -2.89 -12.60 3.69
N SER A 87 -3.88 -12.26 4.52
CA SER A 87 -5.27 -12.15 4.09
C SER A 87 -5.52 -10.75 3.53
N TRP A 88 -6.40 -10.64 2.54
CA TRP A 88 -6.88 -9.37 2.03
C TRP A 88 -7.40 -8.51 3.18
N ARG A 89 -6.87 -7.30 3.33
CA ARG A 89 -7.31 -6.34 4.32
C ARG A 89 -7.15 -4.95 3.75
N ALA A 90 -8.28 -4.31 3.45
CA ALA A 90 -8.36 -2.87 3.38
C ALA A 90 -8.57 -2.40 4.83
N ILE A 91 -7.78 -1.45 5.28
CA ILE A 91 -8.03 -0.75 6.55
C ILE A 91 -8.37 0.69 6.16
N ASP A 92 -9.58 1.11 6.53
CA ASP A 92 -10.15 2.44 6.28
C ASP A 92 -9.45 3.52 7.10
#